data_AF-A0A257X9E3-F1
#
_entry.id   AF-A0A257X9E3-F1
#
_cell.length_a   1.000
_cell.length_b   1.000
_cell.length_c   1.000
_cell.angle_alpha   90.00
_cell.angle_beta   90.00
_cell.angle_gamma   90.00
#
_symmetry.space_group_name_H-M   'P 1'
#
loop_
_entity.id
_entity.type
_entity.pdbx_description
1 polymer ?
#
loop_
_entity_poly.entity_id
_entity_poly.type
_entity_poly.pdbx_seq_one_letter_code
_entity_poly.pdbx_strand_id
1 'polypeptide(L)'
;MLCIGHTFLVSAQDVALESRRLHLGKSAQYEWEVFKNRPVDAERLELRFEAKANEQEHTLRIWQRGVKLRWLVLLNGRKLGMLTTEEAAQECVLAVPAGALREGENVLVIEAPASLDDIEVGPVILMGKPVVEAIGGARMDVNVTAAPNGEPSPCRLTLTRVDGTLQPLRAEPADAVAARTGVVYTRDGHAVIAVPPGDYELHAGRGFEWSVEKQAVSLKAGDAKEVWMSLKREVDTRGWIAADSHIHTLTFSGHGDAKIEERMLTIAGEGIELAISTDHNHHTDYAPFAASSGVAERFTPAIGNFKRERRSWMPAKKIGRNWCHPYAPRRG
;
A
#
# COMPACT_ATOMS: atom_id res chain seq x y z
N MET A 1 -15.11 4.56 -31.01
CA MET A 1 -14.06 4.86 -30.01
C MET A 1 -14.64 5.90 -29.06
N LEU A 2 -15.38 5.45 -28.04
CA LEU A 2 -15.98 6.35 -27.05
C LEU A 2 -14.93 6.66 -25.98
N CYS A 3 -14.53 7.91 -25.86
CA CYS A 3 -13.82 8.40 -24.68
C CYS A 3 -14.79 8.36 -23.51
N ILE A 4 -14.58 7.42 -22.59
CA ILE A 4 -15.25 7.44 -21.28
C ILE A 4 -14.53 8.50 -20.44
N GLY A 5 -15.02 9.74 -20.52
CA GLY A 5 -14.63 10.78 -19.58
C GLY A 5 -15.04 10.34 -18.18
N HIS A 6 -14.04 10.10 -17.32
CA HIS A 6 -14.28 9.82 -15.91
C HIS A 6 -14.66 11.13 -15.23
N THR A 7 -15.95 11.32 -14.96
CA THR A 7 -16.44 12.49 -14.24
C THR A 7 -16.15 12.30 -12.76
N PHE A 8 -15.18 13.02 -12.23
CA PHE A 8 -14.97 13.12 -10.78
C PHE A 8 -16.19 13.82 -10.16
N LEU A 9 -16.85 13.18 -9.19
CA LEU A 9 -17.85 13.86 -8.36
C LEU A 9 -17.10 14.83 -7.43
N VAL A 10 -17.09 16.10 -7.82
CA VAL A 10 -16.55 17.22 -7.05
C VAL A 10 -17.74 17.84 -6.29
N SER A 11 -17.70 17.81 -4.96
CA SER A 11 -18.67 18.54 -4.14
C SER A 11 -18.52 20.05 -4.36
N ALA A 12 -19.53 20.86 -4.04
CA ALA A 12 -19.49 22.32 -4.17
C ALA A 12 -18.37 23.02 -3.37
N GLN A 13 -17.63 22.29 -2.54
CA GLN A 13 -16.48 22.75 -1.75
C GLN A 13 -15.14 22.06 -2.12
N ASP A 14 -15.15 21.18 -3.11
CA ASP A 14 -13.95 20.52 -3.61
C ASP A 14 -13.37 21.34 -4.77
N VAL A 15 -12.06 21.61 -4.73
CA VAL A 15 -11.35 22.40 -5.74
C VAL A 15 -10.33 21.51 -6.44
N ALA A 16 -10.47 21.32 -7.75
CA ALA A 16 -9.46 20.63 -8.56
C ALA A 16 -8.29 21.58 -8.82
N LEU A 17 -7.11 21.25 -8.29
CA LEU A 17 -5.87 22.01 -8.49
C LEU A 17 -5.13 21.56 -9.75
N GLU A 18 -5.21 20.27 -10.08
CA GLU A 18 -4.79 19.69 -11.36
C GLU A 18 -5.77 18.55 -11.69
N SER A 19 -6.19 18.48 -12.95
CA SER A 19 -7.21 17.53 -13.43
C SER A 19 -6.61 16.37 -14.26
N ARG A 20 -5.37 16.51 -14.71
CA ARG A 20 -4.68 15.53 -15.53
C ARG A 20 -3.80 14.61 -14.68
N ARG A 21 -3.46 13.45 -15.26
CA ARG A 21 -2.34 12.61 -14.84
C ARG A 21 -1.08 13.15 -15.52
N LEU A 22 -0.08 13.50 -14.73
CA LEU A 22 1.22 14.02 -15.16
C LEU A 22 2.30 12.99 -14.88
N HIS A 23 3.23 12.84 -15.82
CA HIS A 23 4.44 12.05 -15.64
C HIS A 23 5.54 12.96 -15.07
N LEU A 24 5.95 12.70 -13.83
CA LEU A 24 7.09 13.37 -13.21
C LEU A 24 8.31 12.46 -13.24
N GLY A 25 9.43 13.00 -13.70
CA GLY A 25 10.67 12.25 -13.91
C GLY A 25 11.83 13.19 -14.22
N LYS A 26 13.01 12.67 -14.53
CA LYS A 26 14.14 13.52 -14.96
C LYS A 26 14.20 13.60 -16.47
N SER A 27 14.37 14.81 -17.01
CA SER A 27 14.41 14.98 -18.47
C SER A 27 15.57 14.19 -19.09
N ALA A 28 15.29 13.50 -20.20
CA ALA A 28 16.21 12.63 -20.93
C ALA A 28 16.76 11.41 -20.15
N GLN A 29 16.21 11.11 -18.98
CA GLN A 29 16.47 9.88 -18.24
C GLN A 29 15.17 9.09 -18.09
N TYR A 30 15.29 7.78 -17.93
CA TYR A 30 14.15 6.92 -17.63
C TYR A 30 14.62 5.73 -16.83
N GLU A 31 13.81 5.31 -15.87
CA GLU A 31 14.10 4.18 -14.99
C GLU A 31 13.81 2.83 -15.69
N TRP A 32 12.73 2.79 -16.49
CA TRP A 32 12.26 1.59 -17.19
C TRP A 32 11.96 1.85 -18.65
N GLU A 33 12.16 0.85 -19.51
CA GLU A 33 11.93 0.96 -20.97
C GLU A 33 10.51 1.44 -21.33
N VAL A 34 9.51 1.20 -20.48
CA VAL A 34 8.14 1.70 -20.67
C VAL A 34 8.06 3.24 -20.69
N PHE A 35 9.01 3.93 -20.05
CA PHE A 35 9.07 5.39 -20.00
C PHE A 35 9.92 6.00 -21.12
N LYS A 36 10.69 5.20 -21.87
CA LYS A 36 11.67 5.67 -22.87
C LYS A 36 11.14 6.65 -23.90
N ASN A 37 9.89 6.47 -24.33
CA ASN A 37 9.23 7.32 -25.31
C ASN A 37 8.08 8.13 -24.70
N ARG A 38 7.94 8.12 -23.37
CA ARG A 38 6.91 8.87 -22.66
C ARG A 38 7.46 10.26 -22.33
N PRO A 39 6.80 11.35 -22.74
CA PRO A 39 7.25 12.68 -22.37
C PRO A 39 7.19 12.84 -20.85
N VAL A 40 8.23 13.46 -20.28
CA VAL A 40 8.22 13.94 -18.89
C VAL A 40 7.51 15.30 -18.89
N ASP A 41 6.41 15.41 -18.16
CA ASP A 41 5.65 16.66 -18.07
C ASP A 41 6.41 17.70 -17.25
N ALA A 42 7.04 17.29 -16.15
CA ALA A 42 7.88 18.13 -15.31
C ALA A 42 8.80 17.31 -14.40
N GLU A 43 9.88 17.91 -13.87
CA GLU A 43 10.73 17.26 -12.85
C GLU A 43 10.16 17.39 -11.44
N ARG A 44 9.22 18.31 -11.23
CA ARG A 44 8.47 18.51 -9.98
C ARG A 44 7.10 19.08 -10.32
N LEU A 45 6.13 18.92 -9.43
CA LEU A 45 4.84 19.62 -9.56
C LEU A 45 4.86 20.91 -8.76
N GLU A 46 4.49 22.04 -9.36
CA GLU A 46 4.22 23.30 -8.66
C GLU A 46 2.86 23.83 -9.15
N LEU A 47 1.89 23.94 -8.24
CA LEU A 47 0.55 24.44 -8.52
C LEU A 47 0.30 25.71 -7.71
N ARG A 48 -0.12 26.78 -8.40
CA ARG A 48 -0.55 28.04 -7.79
C ARG A 48 -2.06 28.12 -7.83
N PHE A 49 -2.69 28.47 -6.71
CA PHE A 49 -4.14 28.52 -6.61
C PHE A 49 -4.60 29.54 -5.56
N GLU A 50 -5.78 30.11 -5.79
CA GLU A 50 -6.45 31.00 -4.85
C GLU A 50 -7.26 30.19 -3.83
N ALA A 51 -7.14 30.52 -2.55
CA ALA A 51 -7.96 29.93 -1.50
C ALA A 51 -8.23 30.93 -0.37
N LYS A 52 -9.20 30.58 0.48
CA LYS A 52 -9.38 31.25 1.77
C LYS A 52 -8.50 30.59 2.82
N ALA A 53 -8.16 31.34 3.86
CA ALA A 53 -7.58 30.73 5.06
C ALA A 53 -8.56 29.69 5.64
N ASN A 54 -8.07 28.50 5.98
CA ASN A 54 -8.91 27.45 6.53
C ASN A 54 -8.94 27.52 8.07
N GLU A 55 -10.14 27.59 8.64
CA GLU A 55 -10.34 27.57 10.09
C GLU A 55 -10.30 26.15 10.67
N GLN A 56 -10.55 25.14 9.83
CA GLN A 56 -10.61 23.73 10.20
C GLN A 56 -9.69 22.89 9.29
N GLU A 57 -9.51 21.61 9.65
CA GLU A 57 -8.79 20.67 8.80
C GLU A 57 -9.48 20.53 7.43
N HIS A 58 -8.70 20.67 6.37
CA HIS A 58 -9.08 20.32 5.01
C HIS A 58 -8.34 19.04 4.59
N THR A 59 -8.70 18.50 3.44
CA THR A 59 -8.07 17.29 2.89
C THR A 59 -7.47 17.55 1.53
N LEU A 60 -6.21 17.16 1.32
CA LEU A 60 -5.58 17.11 0.01
C LEU A 60 -5.58 15.66 -0.48
N ARG A 61 -6.24 15.41 -1.61
CA ARG A 61 -6.26 14.11 -2.28
C ARG A 61 -5.43 14.17 -3.55
N ILE A 62 -4.51 13.24 -3.71
CA ILE A 62 -3.57 13.16 -4.82
C ILE A 62 -3.61 11.74 -5.37
N TRP A 63 -4.04 11.57 -6.61
CA TRP A 63 -3.81 10.30 -7.30
C TRP A 63 -2.33 10.14 -7.62
N GLN A 64 -1.78 8.94 -7.42
CA GLN A 64 -0.39 8.62 -7.68
C GLN A 64 -0.21 7.21 -8.22
N ARG A 65 0.92 6.95 -8.89
CA ARG A 65 1.38 5.61 -9.30
C ARG A 65 2.91 5.60 -9.45
N GLY A 66 3.52 4.46 -9.16
CA GLY A 66 4.95 4.23 -9.45
C GLY A 66 5.92 4.85 -8.44
N VAL A 67 5.44 5.27 -7.27
CA VAL A 67 6.25 6.02 -6.29
C VAL A 67 7.14 5.05 -5.51
N LYS A 68 8.45 5.03 -5.78
CA LYS A 68 9.40 4.12 -5.10
C LYS A 68 10.30 4.83 -4.11
N LEU A 69 10.52 6.12 -4.32
CA LEU A 69 11.32 6.96 -3.45
C LEU A 69 10.44 7.99 -2.74
N ARG A 70 11.07 8.80 -1.90
CA ARG A 70 10.38 9.76 -1.05
C ARG A 70 10.13 11.07 -1.81
N TRP A 71 8.89 11.29 -2.22
CA TRP A 71 8.40 12.54 -2.80
C TRP A 71 7.71 13.41 -1.76
N LEU A 72 8.25 14.58 -1.45
CA LEU A 72 7.69 15.47 -0.42
C LEU A 72 6.53 16.29 -0.97
N VAL A 73 5.49 16.46 -0.16
CA VAL A 73 4.39 17.38 -0.47
C VAL A 73 4.52 18.61 0.43
N LEU A 74 4.68 19.78 -0.17
CA LEU A 74 4.82 21.06 0.51
C LEU A 74 3.63 21.96 0.18
N LEU A 75 3.08 22.63 1.18
CA LEU A 75 2.11 23.70 1.02
C LEU A 75 2.71 24.99 1.55
N ASN A 76 2.80 26.02 0.71
CA ASN A 76 3.32 27.33 1.08
C ASN A 76 4.76 27.27 1.66
N GLY A 77 5.58 26.36 1.13
CA GLY A 77 6.95 26.10 1.58
C GLY A 77 7.07 25.28 2.87
N ARG A 78 5.95 24.86 3.48
CA ARG A 78 5.93 24.01 4.67
C ARG A 78 5.60 22.57 4.31
N LYS A 79 6.28 21.61 4.94
CA LYS A 79 6.01 20.18 4.72
C LYS A 79 4.61 19.83 5.20
N LEU A 80 3.78 19.36 4.27
CA LEU A 80 2.46 18.82 4.51
C LEU A 80 2.53 17.31 4.76
N GLY A 81 3.33 16.60 3.95
CA GLY A 81 3.44 15.15 3.99
C GLY A 81 4.41 14.61 2.95
N MET A 82 4.13 13.40 2.48
CA MET A 82 4.80 12.79 1.34
C MET A 82 3.80 11.91 0.59
N LEU A 83 4.07 11.64 -0.69
CA LEU A 83 3.37 10.59 -1.41
C LEU A 83 3.63 9.24 -0.76
N THR A 84 2.68 8.31 -0.88
CA THR A 84 2.83 6.94 -0.38
C THR A 84 3.88 6.23 -1.23
N THR A 85 4.87 5.57 -0.63
CA THR A 85 5.79 4.70 -1.39
C THR A 85 5.04 3.44 -1.82
N GLU A 86 4.54 3.44 -3.05
CA GLU A 86 3.76 2.37 -3.64
C GLU A 86 3.76 2.51 -5.18
N GLU A 87 3.93 1.39 -5.86
CA GLU A 87 3.94 1.33 -7.31
C GLU A 87 2.53 1.26 -7.89
N ALA A 88 1.60 0.61 -7.17
CA ALA A 88 0.20 0.52 -7.57
C ALA A 88 -0.46 1.91 -7.65
N ALA A 89 -1.41 2.04 -8.58
CA ALA A 89 -2.22 3.25 -8.69
C ALA A 89 -3.10 3.40 -7.45
N GLN A 90 -3.03 4.55 -6.78
CA GLN A 90 -3.82 4.81 -5.58
C GLN A 90 -4.15 6.28 -5.39
N GLU A 91 -5.11 6.55 -4.53
CA GLU A 91 -5.43 7.89 -4.03
C GLU A 91 -4.71 8.11 -2.67
N CYS A 92 -3.66 8.94 -2.67
CA CYS A 92 -2.99 9.42 -1.46
C CYS A 92 -3.81 10.54 -0.83
N VAL A 93 -3.91 10.54 0.50
CA VAL A 93 -4.71 11.53 1.26
C VAL A 93 -3.84 12.14 2.36
N LEU A 94 -3.77 13.47 2.38
CA LEU A 94 -3.03 14.24 3.36
C LEU A 94 -3.95 15.24 4.07
N ALA A 95 -3.82 15.33 5.39
CA ALA A 95 -4.49 16.38 6.16
C ALA A 95 -3.85 17.73 5.86
N VAL A 96 -4.68 18.75 5.65
CA VAL A 96 -4.31 20.17 5.56
C VAL A 96 -4.74 20.82 6.87
N PRO A 97 -3.82 21.04 7.84
CA PRO A 97 -4.17 21.56 9.15
C PRO A 97 -4.83 22.92 9.08
N ALA A 98 -5.64 23.28 10.08
CA ALA A 98 -6.16 24.63 10.23
C ALA A 98 -5.05 25.68 10.15
N GLY A 99 -5.28 26.76 9.39
CA GLY A 99 -4.33 27.84 9.15
C GLY A 99 -3.17 27.50 8.20
N ALA A 100 -3.18 26.34 7.53
CA ALA A 100 -2.16 26.00 6.54
C ALA A 100 -2.39 26.72 5.19
N LEU A 101 -3.65 26.94 4.83
CA LEU A 101 -4.03 27.78 3.69
C LEU A 101 -4.01 29.26 4.07
N ARG A 102 -3.61 30.10 3.13
CA ARG A 102 -3.60 31.56 3.24
C ARG A 102 -4.79 32.13 2.50
N GLU A 103 -5.23 33.30 2.92
CA GLU A 103 -6.10 34.13 2.09
C GLU A 103 -5.32 34.59 0.86
N GLY A 104 -5.86 34.31 -0.34
CA GLY A 104 -5.22 34.64 -1.62
C GLY A 104 -4.41 33.49 -2.22
N GLU A 105 -3.28 33.82 -2.83
CA GLU A 105 -2.40 32.86 -3.52
C GLU A 105 -1.76 31.86 -2.54
N ASN A 106 -1.87 30.58 -2.87
CA ASN A 106 -1.22 29.45 -2.24
C ASN A 106 -0.39 28.68 -3.26
N VAL A 107 0.67 28.01 -2.80
CA VAL A 107 1.55 27.20 -3.65
C VAL A 107 1.67 25.79 -3.10
N LEU A 108 1.23 24.80 -3.88
CA LEU A 108 1.45 23.37 -3.60
C LEU A 108 2.63 22.88 -4.43
N VAL A 109 3.58 22.19 -3.80
CA VAL A 109 4.73 21.58 -4.47
C VAL A 109 4.79 20.09 -4.15
N ILE A 110 4.96 19.25 -5.17
CA ILE A 110 5.40 17.86 -5.01
C ILE A 110 6.86 17.81 -5.47
N GLU A 111 7.76 17.64 -4.51
CA GLU A 111 9.20 17.74 -4.69
C GLU A 111 9.82 16.36 -4.92
N ALA A 112 10.59 16.26 -6.00
CA ALA A 112 11.27 15.04 -6.42
C ALA A 112 12.44 14.65 -5.50
N PRO A 113 12.73 13.35 -5.37
CA PRO A 113 13.94 12.86 -4.72
C PRO A 113 15.20 13.22 -5.54
N ALA A 114 16.36 13.15 -4.89
CA ALA A 114 17.64 13.38 -5.56
C ALA A 114 17.99 12.28 -6.59
N SER A 115 17.59 11.05 -6.31
CA SER A 115 17.77 9.89 -7.20
C SER A 115 16.65 9.83 -8.24
N LEU A 116 16.90 9.14 -9.35
CA LEU A 116 15.89 8.94 -10.40
C LEU A 116 14.72 8.09 -9.86
N ASP A 117 13.50 8.56 -10.08
CA ASP A 117 12.24 7.88 -9.82
C ASP A 117 11.22 8.45 -10.81
N ASP A 118 10.59 7.62 -11.63
CA ASP A 118 9.60 8.05 -12.62
C ASP A 118 8.19 7.70 -12.11
N ILE A 119 7.39 8.73 -11.85
CA ILE A 119 6.07 8.58 -11.22
C ILE A 119 4.97 9.22 -12.06
N GLU A 120 3.75 8.78 -11.83
CA GLU A 120 2.56 9.49 -12.31
C GLU A 120 1.84 10.12 -11.13
N VAL A 121 1.41 11.38 -11.26
CA VAL A 121 0.64 12.10 -10.24
C VAL A 121 -0.53 12.85 -10.85
N GLY A 122 -1.54 13.11 -10.04
CA GLY A 122 -2.72 13.86 -10.45
C GLY A 122 -3.85 12.93 -10.94
N PRO A 123 -5.12 13.30 -10.78
CA PRO A 123 -5.62 14.60 -10.33
C PRO A 123 -5.27 14.96 -8.88
N VAL A 124 -5.24 16.26 -8.60
CA VAL A 124 -5.01 16.83 -7.27
C VAL A 124 -6.25 17.63 -6.87
N ILE A 125 -6.85 17.27 -5.74
CA ILE A 125 -8.11 17.85 -5.28
C ILE A 125 -7.95 18.31 -3.83
N LEU A 126 -8.30 19.57 -3.57
CA LEU A 126 -8.42 20.13 -2.24
C LEU A 126 -9.89 20.06 -1.81
N MET A 127 -10.17 19.42 -0.69
CA MET A 127 -11.52 19.22 -0.16
C MET A 127 -11.67 20.03 1.14
N GLY A 128 -12.72 20.84 1.24
CA GLY A 128 -13.03 21.65 2.42
C GLY A 128 -13.57 20.88 3.62
N LYS A 129 -13.04 19.67 3.90
CA LYS A 129 -13.48 18.81 5.00
C LYS A 129 -12.31 17.99 5.57
N PRO A 130 -12.39 17.54 6.84
CA PRO A 130 -11.37 16.69 7.46
C PRO A 130 -11.20 15.33 6.77
N VAL A 131 -10.04 14.70 6.95
CA VAL A 131 -9.70 13.43 6.28
C VAL A 131 -10.72 12.34 6.57
N VAL A 132 -11.14 12.23 7.83
CA VAL A 132 -12.12 11.23 8.32
C VAL A 132 -13.45 11.31 7.56
N GLU A 133 -13.88 12.51 7.20
CA GLU A 133 -15.09 12.76 6.42
C GLU A 133 -14.83 12.57 4.91
N ALA A 134 -13.65 12.99 4.42
CA ALA A 134 -13.28 12.88 3.01
C ALA A 134 -13.11 11.42 2.53
N ILE A 135 -12.61 10.54 3.37
CA ILE A 135 -12.43 9.11 3.07
C ILE A 135 -13.62 8.25 3.54
N GLY A 136 -14.64 8.88 4.11
CA GLY A 136 -15.89 8.25 4.49
C GLY A 136 -17.05 8.68 3.59
N GLY A 137 -18.27 8.45 4.08
CA GLY A 137 -19.50 8.85 3.39
C GLY A 137 -20.32 7.68 2.86
N ALA A 138 -19.75 6.49 2.76
CA ALA A 138 -20.48 5.24 2.60
C ALA A 138 -19.82 4.11 3.41
N ARG A 139 -20.55 3.02 3.66
CA ARG A 139 -20.03 1.84 4.36
C ARG A 139 -20.39 0.53 3.66
N MET A 140 -19.47 -0.42 3.69
CA MET A 140 -19.73 -1.82 3.37
C MET A 140 -19.46 -2.70 4.58
N ASP A 141 -20.39 -3.59 4.89
CA ASP A 141 -20.25 -4.64 5.89
C ASP A 141 -19.91 -5.94 5.15
N VAL A 142 -18.64 -6.32 5.18
CA VAL A 142 -18.10 -7.42 4.37
C VAL A 142 -17.96 -8.65 5.24
N ASN A 143 -18.49 -9.77 4.77
CA ASN A 143 -18.43 -11.07 5.42
C ASN A 143 -17.89 -12.12 4.43
N VAL A 144 -16.76 -12.73 4.77
CA VAL A 144 -16.08 -13.74 3.95
C VAL A 144 -16.03 -15.08 4.69
N THR A 145 -16.45 -16.13 4.00
CA THR A 145 -16.47 -17.49 4.52
C THR A 145 -15.67 -18.46 3.66
N ALA A 146 -15.24 -19.57 4.24
CA ALA A 146 -14.65 -20.69 3.51
C ALA A 146 -15.73 -21.70 3.10
N ALA A 147 -15.82 -21.99 1.81
CA ALA A 147 -16.62 -23.08 1.29
C ALA A 147 -15.93 -24.45 1.48
N PRO A 148 -16.69 -25.55 1.61
CA PRO A 148 -18.16 -25.61 1.58
C PRO A 148 -18.83 -25.40 2.94
N ASN A 149 -18.07 -25.35 4.04
CA ASN A 149 -18.64 -25.40 5.40
C ASN A 149 -19.23 -24.06 5.88
N GLY A 150 -18.92 -22.94 5.20
CA GLY A 150 -19.40 -21.60 5.57
C GLY A 150 -18.70 -21.02 6.80
N GLU A 151 -17.52 -21.53 7.15
CA GLU A 151 -16.76 -21.06 8.32
C GLU A 151 -16.16 -19.67 8.08
N PRO A 152 -16.16 -18.76 9.07
CA PRO A 152 -15.45 -17.49 8.98
C PRO A 152 -13.96 -17.70 8.68
N SER A 153 -13.45 -16.97 7.69
CA SER A 153 -12.10 -17.16 7.18
C SER A 153 -11.30 -15.85 7.16
N PRO A 154 -10.13 -15.78 7.82
CA PRO A 154 -9.20 -14.68 7.58
C PRO A 154 -8.93 -14.55 6.08
N CYS A 155 -8.87 -13.32 5.59
CA CYS A 155 -8.65 -13.05 4.18
C CYS A 155 -8.03 -11.68 3.97
N ARG A 156 -7.51 -11.46 2.76
CA ARG A 156 -7.23 -10.15 2.21
C ARG A 156 -8.41 -9.66 1.39
N LEU A 157 -8.88 -8.47 1.71
CA LEU A 157 -9.79 -7.67 0.90
C LEU A 157 -8.98 -6.63 0.12
N THR A 158 -9.22 -6.52 -1.19
CA THR A 158 -8.64 -5.46 -2.03
C THR A 158 -9.76 -4.67 -2.69
N LEU A 159 -9.83 -3.38 -2.41
CA LEU A 159 -10.82 -2.45 -2.92
C LEU A 159 -10.19 -1.48 -3.92
N THR A 160 -10.69 -1.52 -5.15
CA THR A 160 -10.27 -0.62 -6.22
C THR A 160 -11.48 0.11 -6.80
N ARG A 161 -11.25 1.25 -7.45
CA ARG A 161 -12.19 1.73 -8.46
C ARG A 161 -12.19 0.79 -9.66
N VAL A 162 -13.18 0.95 -10.54
CA VAL A 162 -13.28 0.21 -11.81
C VAL A 162 -12.02 0.32 -12.68
N ASP A 163 -11.24 1.42 -12.55
CA ASP A 163 -9.97 1.62 -13.27
C ASP A 163 -8.74 0.99 -12.59
N GLY A 164 -8.94 0.24 -11.50
CA GLY A 164 -7.89 -0.41 -10.72
C GLY A 164 -7.21 0.48 -9.66
N THR A 165 -7.65 1.74 -9.49
CA THR A 165 -7.06 2.64 -8.48
C THR A 165 -7.48 2.24 -7.06
N LEU A 166 -6.51 1.92 -6.19
CA LEU A 166 -6.72 1.68 -4.76
C LEU A 166 -7.26 2.92 -4.06
N GLN A 167 -8.24 2.74 -3.16
CA GLN A 167 -8.94 3.85 -2.51
C GLN A 167 -8.59 3.98 -1.03
N PRO A 168 -8.46 5.21 -0.50
CA PRO A 168 -8.35 5.42 0.93
C PRO A 168 -9.62 4.89 1.59
N LEU A 169 -9.43 4.21 2.70
CA LEU A 169 -10.51 3.57 3.44
C LEU A 169 -10.18 3.57 4.93
N ARG A 170 -11.21 3.35 5.74
CA ARG A 170 -11.06 2.94 7.15
C ARG A 170 -11.76 1.60 7.32
N ALA A 171 -11.19 0.72 8.12
CA ALA A 171 -11.77 -0.58 8.42
C ALA A 171 -11.89 -0.77 9.92
N GLU A 172 -12.98 -1.40 10.33
CA GLU A 172 -13.30 -1.73 11.72
C GLU A 172 -13.74 -3.21 11.83
N PRO A 173 -13.60 -3.84 13.02
CA PRO A 173 -12.99 -3.32 14.24
C PRO A 173 -11.46 -3.18 14.15
N ALA A 174 -10.90 -2.08 14.66
CA ALA A 174 -9.47 -1.78 14.58
C ALA A 174 -8.52 -2.85 15.17
N ASP A 175 -8.98 -3.69 16.09
CA ASP A 175 -8.22 -4.80 16.69
C ASP A 175 -8.33 -6.12 15.89
N ALA A 176 -9.22 -6.17 14.90
CA ALA A 176 -9.48 -7.35 14.07
C ALA A 176 -9.06 -7.17 12.60
N VAL A 177 -8.56 -5.99 12.23
CA VAL A 177 -8.16 -5.67 10.85
C VAL A 177 -6.80 -4.97 10.79
N ALA A 178 -6.08 -5.18 9.69
CA ALA A 178 -4.93 -4.38 9.31
C ALA A 178 -5.23 -3.71 7.95
N ALA A 179 -5.26 -2.38 7.93
CA ALA A 179 -5.72 -1.60 6.77
C ALA A 179 -4.62 -0.72 6.17
N ARG A 180 -4.59 -0.64 4.83
CA ARG A 180 -3.83 0.30 4.01
C ARG A 180 -4.75 0.86 2.93
N THR A 181 -4.28 1.79 2.11
CA THR A 181 -5.04 2.27 0.95
C THR A 181 -5.47 1.10 0.09
N GLY A 182 -6.77 0.89 -0.03
CA GLY A 182 -7.39 -0.16 -0.84
C GLY A 182 -7.15 -1.59 -0.38
N VAL A 183 -6.54 -1.84 0.78
CA VAL A 183 -6.27 -3.21 1.25
C VAL A 183 -6.65 -3.36 2.72
N VAL A 184 -7.37 -4.42 3.05
CA VAL A 184 -7.73 -4.78 4.43
C VAL A 184 -7.46 -6.27 4.64
N TYR A 185 -6.63 -6.62 5.62
CA TYR A 185 -6.54 -7.99 6.11
C TYR A 185 -7.47 -8.15 7.29
N THR A 186 -8.28 -9.21 7.29
CA THR A 186 -9.26 -9.50 8.35
C THR A 186 -8.81 -10.71 9.16
N ARG A 187 -9.11 -10.69 10.46
CA ARG A 187 -8.86 -11.83 11.35
C ARG A 187 -9.73 -13.04 11.01
N ASP A 188 -10.98 -12.80 10.64
CA ASP A 188 -12.03 -13.82 10.59
C ASP A 188 -12.97 -13.66 9.38
N GLY A 189 -12.62 -12.79 8.42
CA GLY A 189 -13.44 -12.57 7.23
C GLY A 189 -14.47 -11.46 7.38
N HIS A 190 -14.60 -10.84 8.56
CA HIS A 190 -15.48 -9.70 8.77
C HIS A 190 -14.72 -8.37 8.78
N ALA A 191 -15.26 -7.36 8.10
CA ALA A 191 -14.83 -5.97 8.22
C ALA A 191 -15.94 -4.99 7.84
N VAL A 192 -16.08 -3.92 8.62
CA VAL A 192 -16.86 -2.74 8.23
C VAL A 192 -15.91 -1.73 7.61
N ILE A 193 -16.05 -1.49 6.31
CA ILE A 193 -15.17 -0.60 5.55
C ILE A 193 -15.91 0.70 5.23
N ALA A 194 -15.41 1.82 5.75
CA ALA A 194 -15.84 3.16 5.38
C ALA A 194 -14.99 3.68 4.21
N VAL A 195 -15.68 4.18 3.19
CA VAL A 195 -15.08 4.62 1.92
C VAL A 195 -15.79 5.87 1.38
N PRO A 196 -15.17 6.63 0.46
CA PRO A 196 -15.91 7.62 -0.33
C PRO A 196 -17.09 6.99 -1.08
N PRO A 197 -18.12 7.77 -1.46
CA PRO A 197 -19.11 7.30 -2.44
C PRO A 197 -18.45 7.04 -3.80
N GLY A 198 -18.87 5.98 -4.50
CA GLY A 198 -18.32 5.63 -5.80
C GLY A 198 -18.65 4.22 -6.26
N ASP A 199 -18.13 3.87 -7.43
CA ASP A 199 -18.19 2.54 -8.02
C ASP A 199 -16.87 1.81 -7.83
N TYR A 200 -16.97 0.62 -7.25
CA TYR A 200 -15.85 -0.17 -6.80
C TYR A 200 -15.88 -1.61 -7.29
N GLU A 201 -14.71 -2.20 -7.26
CA GLU A 201 -14.47 -3.62 -7.40
C GLU A 201 -13.79 -4.11 -6.13
N LEU A 202 -14.50 -4.97 -5.39
CA LEU A 202 -14.01 -5.60 -4.17
C LEU A 202 -13.56 -7.03 -4.49
N HIS A 203 -12.32 -7.36 -4.12
CA HIS A 203 -11.76 -8.70 -4.21
C HIS A 203 -11.56 -9.27 -2.82
N ALA A 204 -11.81 -10.56 -2.65
CA ALA A 204 -11.43 -11.33 -1.46
C ALA A 204 -10.54 -12.50 -1.88
N GLY A 205 -9.46 -12.73 -1.14
CA GLY A 205 -8.55 -13.86 -1.37
C GLY A 205 -7.83 -14.29 -0.11
N ARG A 206 -7.23 -15.50 -0.13
CA ARG A 206 -6.50 -16.10 0.99
C ARG A 206 -5.24 -16.84 0.54
N GLY A 207 -4.43 -16.19 -0.28
CA GLY A 207 -3.23 -16.79 -0.87
C GLY A 207 -3.48 -17.74 -2.04
N PHE A 208 -2.41 -18.34 -2.54
CA PHE A 208 -2.38 -19.07 -3.82
C PHE A 208 -3.17 -20.39 -3.85
N GLU A 209 -3.50 -20.96 -2.68
CA GLU A 209 -4.26 -22.22 -2.61
C GLU A 209 -5.77 -22.01 -2.73
N TRP A 210 -6.23 -20.76 -2.65
CA TRP A 210 -7.64 -20.38 -2.57
C TRP A 210 -8.10 -19.65 -3.82
N SER A 211 -9.40 -19.68 -4.08
CA SER A 211 -10.05 -18.85 -5.10
C SER A 211 -9.92 -17.36 -4.77
N VAL A 212 -10.11 -16.52 -5.78
CA VAL A 212 -10.31 -15.09 -5.61
C VAL A 212 -11.74 -14.77 -6.01
N GLU A 213 -12.50 -14.25 -5.06
CA GLU A 213 -13.86 -13.79 -5.31
C GLU A 213 -13.84 -12.30 -5.63
N LYS A 214 -14.71 -11.88 -6.55
CA LYS A 214 -14.77 -10.50 -7.04
C LYS A 214 -16.22 -10.03 -7.12
N GLN A 215 -16.51 -8.85 -6.58
CA GLN A 215 -17.83 -8.26 -6.59
C GLN A 215 -17.80 -6.77 -6.91
N ALA A 216 -18.66 -6.36 -7.85
CA ALA A 216 -18.91 -4.96 -8.14
C ALA A 216 -19.81 -4.33 -7.07
N VAL A 217 -19.41 -3.16 -6.56
CA VAL A 217 -20.08 -2.46 -5.47
C VAL A 217 -20.23 -0.99 -5.81
N SER A 218 -21.46 -0.53 -6.02
CA SER A 218 -21.80 0.89 -6.15
C SER A 218 -22.35 1.41 -4.82
N LEU A 219 -21.82 2.54 -4.35
CA LEU A 219 -22.21 3.19 -3.09
C LEU A 219 -22.46 4.68 -3.31
N LYS A 220 -23.63 5.15 -2.87
CA LYS A 220 -23.98 6.57 -2.77
C LYS A 220 -23.64 7.12 -1.39
N ALA A 221 -23.64 8.45 -1.27
CA ALA A 221 -23.47 9.10 0.02
C ALA A 221 -24.59 8.68 0.99
N GLY A 222 -24.19 8.25 2.19
CA GLY A 222 -25.07 7.71 3.23
C GLY A 222 -25.31 6.20 3.15
N ASP A 223 -24.88 5.53 2.08
CA ASP A 223 -25.18 4.12 1.87
C ASP A 223 -24.48 3.21 2.90
N ALA A 224 -25.16 2.10 3.19
CA ALA A 224 -24.68 0.99 3.96
C ALA A 224 -25.04 -0.31 3.26
N LYS A 225 -24.06 -1.09 2.84
CA LYS A 225 -24.29 -2.29 2.04
C LYS A 225 -23.63 -3.51 2.67
N GLU A 226 -24.40 -4.59 2.81
CA GLU A 226 -23.85 -5.90 3.16
C GLU A 226 -23.26 -6.57 1.91
N VAL A 227 -22.09 -7.20 2.07
CA VAL A 227 -21.36 -7.90 1.02
C VAL A 227 -20.93 -9.25 1.55
N TRP A 228 -21.42 -10.32 0.91
CA TRP A 228 -21.14 -11.70 1.30
C TRP A 228 -20.31 -12.38 0.21
N MET A 229 -19.16 -12.93 0.58
CA MET A 229 -18.23 -13.61 -0.34
C MET A 229 -17.84 -14.97 0.23
N SER A 230 -17.50 -15.93 -0.65
CA SER A 230 -17.15 -17.29 -0.24
C SER A 230 -15.93 -17.80 -0.99
N LEU A 231 -14.84 -18.05 -0.27
CA LEU A 231 -13.59 -18.55 -0.84
C LEU A 231 -13.59 -20.08 -0.87
N LYS A 232 -13.13 -20.65 -1.97
CA LYS A 232 -12.93 -22.10 -2.11
C LYS A 232 -11.45 -22.41 -2.06
N ARG A 233 -11.08 -23.51 -1.42
CA ARG A 233 -9.73 -24.05 -1.59
C ARG A 233 -9.68 -24.82 -2.91
N GLU A 234 -8.85 -24.35 -3.84
CA GLU A 234 -8.79 -24.85 -5.23
C GLU A 234 -7.60 -25.77 -5.44
N VAL A 235 -6.56 -25.67 -4.59
CA VAL A 235 -5.35 -26.49 -4.70
C VAL A 235 -5.33 -27.54 -3.58
N ASP A 236 -5.23 -28.81 -3.98
CA ASP A 236 -4.95 -29.91 -3.06
C ASP A 236 -3.46 -29.92 -2.71
N THR A 237 -3.15 -29.47 -1.50
CA THR A 237 -1.79 -29.43 -0.96
C THR A 237 -1.55 -30.48 0.13
N ARG A 238 -2.25 -31.62 0.07
CA ARG A 238 -1.92 -32.77 0.94
C ARG A 238 -0.44 -33.13 0.83
N GLY A 239 0.26 -33.10 1.96
CA GLY A 239 1.70 -33.37 2.03
C GLY A 239 2.60 -32.17 1.71
N TRP A 240 2.03 -31.00 1.44
CA TRP A 240 2.72 -29.73 1.24
C TRP A 240 2.32 -28.72 2.31
N ILE A 241 3.05 -27.61 2.41
CA ILE A 241 2.75 -26.51 3.32
C ILE A 241 3.02 -25.17 2.62
N ALA A 242 2.10 -24.22 2.76
CA ALA A 242 2.31 -22.85 2.30
C ALA A 242 3.26 -22.13 3.27
N ALA A 243 4.47 -21.78 2.82
CA ALA A 243 5.49 -21.20 3.68
C ALA A 243 5.97 -19.84 3.18
N ASP A 244 6.19 -18.91 4.11
CA ASP A 244 6.98 -17.70 3.89
C ASP A 244 8.20 -17.75 4.81
N SER A 245 9.37 -17.94 4.16
CA SER A 245 10.63 -18.13 4.86
C SER A 245 11.35 -16.83 5.24
N HIS A 246 10.80 -15.66 4.92
CA HIS A 246 11.52 -14.39 5.07
C HIS A 246 10.58 -13.23 5.43
N ILE A 247 10.14 -13.21 6.68
CA ILE A 247 9.21 -12.18 7.16
C ILE A 247 9.93 -11.14 8.02
N HIS A 248 9.67 -9.88 7.71
CA HIS A 248 10.06 -8.73 8.52
C HIS A 248 8.84 -8.01 9.10
N THR A 249 9.04 -7.43 10.27
CA THR A 249 8.11 -6.49 10.91
C THR A 249 8.72 -5.12 11.03
N LEU A 250 7.89 -4.08 10.91
CA LEU A 250 8.29 -2.72 11.25
C LEU A 250 8.75 -2.63 12.70
N THR A 251 8.06 -3.34 13.62
CA THR A 251 8.32 -3.33 15.06
C THR A 251 9.76 -3.71 15.41
N PHE A 252 10.32 -4.78 14.81
CA PHE A 252 11.64 -5.29 15.18
C PHE A 252 12.72 -5.05 14.11
N SER A 253 12.36 -4.95 12.83
CA SER A 253 13.32 -4.69 11.75
C SER A 253 13.49 -3.21 11.40
N GLY A 254 12.51 -2.36 11.75
CA GLY A 254 12.51 -0.93 11.48
C GLY A 254 12.24 -0.55 10.02
N HIS A 255 11.80 -1.49 9.20
CA HIS A 255 11.39 -1.26 7.81
C HIS A 255 10.20 -2.16 7.43
N GLY A 256 9.65 -1.91 6.24
CA GLY A 256 8.29 -2.33 5.89
C GLY A 256 7.26 -1.44 6.59
N ASP A 257 6.00 -1.83 6.50
CA ASP A 257 4.88 -1.03 6.98
C ASP A 257 4.05 -1.75 8.04
N ALA A 258 4.11 -3.09 8.13
CA ALA A 258 3.33 -3.88 9.08
C ALA A 258 3.99 -3.96 10.46
N LYS A 259 3.28 -3.48 11.49
CA LYS A 259 3.62 -3.78 12.89
C LYS A 259 3.44 -5.27 13.19
N ILE A 260 4.01 -5.75 14.30
CA ILE A 260 3.95 -7.17 14.67
C ILE A 260 2.51 -7.69 14.76
N GLU A 261 1.57 -6.92 15.33
CA GLU A 261 0.17 -7.32 15.44
C GLU A 261 -0.53 -7.39 14.06
N GLU A 262 -0.28 -6.39 13.21
CA GLU A 262 -0.81 -6.37 11.84
C GLU A 262 -0.23 -7.53 11.01
N ARG A 263 1.05 -7.85 11.21
CA ARG A 263 1.71 -8.94 10.50
C ARG A 263 1.03 -10.28 10.77
N MET A 264 0.55 -10.53 11.98
CA MET A 264 -0.18 -11.77 12.30
C MET A 264 -1.45 -11.91 11.45
N LEU A 265 -2.20 -10.82 11.30
CA LEU A 265 -3.40 -10.79 10.44
C LEU A 265 -3.04 -10.98 8.97
N THR A 266 -1.93 -10.40 8.49
CA THR A 266 -1.50 -10.57 7.09
C THR A 266 -1.08 -12.01 6.78
N ILE A 267 -0.37 -12.68 7.70
CA ILE A 267 0.04 -14.09 7.55
C ILE A 267 -1.20 -14.98 7.46
N ALA A 268 -2.14 -14.81 8.39
CA ALA A 268 -3.38 -15.58 8.41
C ALA A 268 -4.27 -15.29 7.19
N GLY A 269 -4.35 -14.02 6.78
CA GLY A 269 -5.14 -13.53 5.66
C GLY A 269 -4.58 -13.89 4.28
N GLU A 270 -3.27 -14.11 4.15
CA GLU A 270 -2.63 -14.66 2.95
C GLU A 270 -2.55 -16.20 2.96
N GLY A 271 -3.11 -16.86 3.98
CA GLY A 271 -3.15 -18.32 4.04
C GLY A 271 -1.77 -18.98 4.20
N ILE A 272 -0.78 -18.26 4.75
CA ILE A 272 0.54 -18.83 5.04
C ILE A 272 0.44 -19.76 6.25
N GLU A 273 0.84 -21.01 6.09
CA GLU A 273 0.72 -22.07 7.11
C GLU A 273 2.00 -22.24 7.94
N LEU A 274 3.17 -21.92 7.37
CA LEU A 274 4.47 -21.87 8.06
C LEU A 274 5.11 -20.50 7.88
N ALA A 275 5.13 -19.70 8.94
CA ALA A 275 5.69 -18.35 8.92
C ALA A 275 7.03 -18.32 9.65
N ILE A 276 8.12 -17.99 8.95
CA ILE A 276 9.45 -17.89 9.55
C ILE A 276 9.78 -16.42 9.84
N SER A 277 9.93 -16.09 11.13
CA SER A 277 10.33 -14.74 11.55
C SER A 277 11.80 -14.52 11.23
N THR A 278 12.12 -13.53 10.41
CA THR A 278 13.51 -13.22 10.02
C THR A 278 13.84 -11.77 10.28
N ASP A 279 13.34 -11.21 11.38
CA ASP A 279 13.65 -9.84 11.76
C ASP A 279 15.16 -9.60 11.87
N HIS A 280 15.59 -8.38 11.53
CA HIS A 280 17.00 -8.06 11.44
C HIS A 280 17.70 -8.17 12.80
N ASN A 281 18.61 -9.14 12.94
CA ASN A 281 19.36 -9.40 14.17
C ASN A 281 18.47 -9.67 15.40
N HIS A 282 17.22 -10.07 15.20
CA HIS A 282 16.27 -10.38 16.27
C HIS A 282 15.71 -11.79 16.06
N HIS A 283 15.65 -12.56 17.15
CA HIS A 283 14.89 -13.81 17.19
C HIS A 283 13.50 -13.48 17.70
N THR A 284 12.59 -13.11 16.81
CA THR A 284 11.22 -12.74 17.18
C THR A 284 10.36 -14.00 17.28
N ASP A 285 9.78 -14.26 18.45
CA ASP A 285 8.76 -15.29 18.60
C ASP A 285 7.38 -14.73 18.24
N TYR A 286 6.77 -15.26 17.18
CA TYR A 286 5.44 -14.84 16.72
C TYR A 286 4.29 -15.49 17.51
N ALA A 287 4.53 -16.59 18.23
CA ALA A 287 3.47 -17.31 18.96
C ALA A 287 2.64 -16.45 19.92
N PRO A 288 3.22 -15.61 20.81
CA PRO A 288 2.43 -14.78 21.71
C PRO A 288 1.59 -13.72 20.97
N PHE A 289 2.10 -13.18 19.87
CA PHE A 289 1.39 -12.16 19.07
C PHE A 289 0.26 -12.79 18.26
N ALA A 290 0.47 -13.98 17.69
CA ALA A 290 -0.58 -14.72 17.00
C ALA A 290 -1.73 -15.08 17.96
N ALA A 291 -1.41 -15.41 19.22
CA ALA A 291 -2.40 -15.66 20.26
C ALA A 291 -3.18 -14.38 20.62
N SER A 292 -2.50 -13.25 20.85
CA SER A 292 -3.18 -12.00 21.19
C SER A 292 -4.03 -11.44 20.04
N SER A 293 -3.63 -11.70 18.79
CA SER A 293 -4.39 -11.34 17.59
C SER A 293 -5.50 -12.33 17.24
N GLY A 294 -5.63 -13.45 17.98
CA GLY A 294 -6.69 -14.44 17.76
C GLY A 294 -6.52 -15.29 16.49
N VAL A 295 -5.29 -15.46 16.01
CA VAL A 295 -4.97 -16.20 14.77
C VAL A 295 -3.97 -17.34 14.99
N ALA A 296 -3.66 -17.69 16.24
CA ALA A 296 -2.69 -18.74 16.57
C ALA A 296 -3.00 -20.12 15.95
N GLU A 297 -4.27 -20.44 15.71
CA GLU A 297 -4.68 -21.69 15.09
C GLU A 297 -4.57 -21.68 13.55
N ARG A 298 -4.24 -20.52 12.94
CA ARG A 298 -4.24 -20.36 11.49
C ARG A 298 -2.89 -20.67 10.84
N PHE A 299 -1.79 -20.68 11.60
CA PHE A 299 -0.45 -20.95 11.09
C PHE A 299 0.51 -21.40 12.20
N THR A 300 1.62 -22.04 11.82
CA THR A 300 2.71 -22.40 12.72
C THR A 300 3.87 -21.40 12.56
N PRO A 301 4.26 -20.66 13.61
CA PRO A 301 5.45 -19.82 13.56
C PRO A 301 6.73 -20.62 13.77
N ALA A 302 7.80 -20.23 13.07
CA ALA A 302 9.16 -20.70 13.30
C ALA A 302 10.11 -19.51 13.50
N ILE A 303 11.04 -19.64 14.44
CA ILE A 303 11.99 -18.56 14.76
C ILE A 303 13.22 -18.65 13.85
N GLY A 304 13.45 -17.60 13.08
CA GLY A 304 14.65 -17.40 12.28
C GLY A 304 15.37 -16.09 12.64
N ASN A 305 16.31 -15.66 11.79
CA ASN A 305 17.02 -14.39 11.94
C ASN A 305 17.61 -13.95 10.60
N PHE A 306 17.44 -12.68 10.23
CA PHE A 306 18.22 -12.09 9.15
C PHE A 306 19.44 -11.36 9.73
N LYS A 307 20.61 -12.00 9.63
CA LYS A 307 21.86 -11.41 10.10
C LYS A 307 22.35 -10.35 9.12
N ARG A 308 22.52 -9.13 9.62
CA ARG A 308 23.30 -8.11 8.92
C ARG A 308 24.77 -8.26 9.28
N GLU A 309 25.55 -8.92 8.44
CA GLU A 309 27.00 -8.90 8.56
C GLU A 309 27.56 -7.62 7.96
N ARG A 310 28.28 -6.83 8.77
CA ARG A 310 29.19 -5.83 8.20
C ARG A 310 30.38 -6.59 7.64
N ARG A 311 30.54 -6.59 6.32
CA ARG A 311 31.88 -6.83 5.75
C ARG A 311 32.79 -5.71 6.25
N SER A 312 33.57 -5.98 7.29
CA SER A 312 34.77 -5.19 7.52
C SER A 312 35.62 -5.36 6.26
N TRP A 313 35.99 -4.25 5.63
CA TRP A 313 37.06 -4.26 4.66
C TRP A 313 38.27 -4.88 5.38
N MET A 314 38.65 -6.10 5.02
CA MET A 314 39.97 -6.59 5.41
C MET A 314 40.96 -5.60 4.78
N PRO A 315 41.86 -4.97 5.55
CA PRO A 315 42.96 -4.27 4.92
C PRO A 315 43.70 -5.30 4.08
N ALA A 316 44.00 -4.97 2.83
CA ALA A 316 44.86 -5.77 1.96
C ALA A 316 46.26 -5.89 2.58
N LYS A 317 46.42 -6.71 3.61
CA LYS A 317 47.72 -7.14 4.12
C LYS A 317 48.22 -8.23 3.19
N LYS A 318 49.05 -7.82 2.23
CA LYS A 318 50.06 -8.62 1.53
C LYS A 318 49.72 -10.11 1.42
N ILE A 319 48.84 -10.46 0.48
CA ILE A 319 48.96 -11.76 -0.17
C ILE A 319 50.25 -11.66 -1.00
N GLY A 320 51.30 -12.31 -0.51
CA GLY A 320 52.55 -12.44 -1.22
C GLY A 320 52.27 -12.96 -2.63
N ARG A 321 52.94 -12.35 -3.60
CA ARG A 321 53.03 -12.86 -4.97
C ARG A 321 53.43 -14.33 -4.90
N ASN A 322 52.54 -15.17 -5.41
CA ASN A 322 52.67 -16.55 -5.89
C ASN A 322 51.21 -17.03 -5.77
N TRP A 323 50.42 -17.10 -6.83
CA TRP A 323 50.60 -18.04 -7.92
C TRP A 323 49.89 -17.51 -9.17
N CYS A 324 50.66 -17.27 -10.24
CA CYS A 324 50.18 -17.33 -11.61
C CYS A 324 50.60 -18.69 -12.17
N HIS A 325 49.66 -19.58 -12.50
CA HIS A 325 49.43 -20.04 -13.88
C HIS A 325 48.41 -21.20 -13.97
N PRO A 326 47.77 -21.39 -15.15
CA PRO A 326 46.57 -22.18 -15.36
C PRO A 326 46.86 -23.62 -15.81
N TYR A 327 45.83 -24.48 -15.69
CA TYR A 327 45.54 -25.69 -16.47
C TYR A 327 46.70 -26.53 -17.07
N ALA A 328 46.82 -27.79 -16.62
CA ALA A 328 46.84 -28.98 -17.49
C ALA A 328 46.90 -30.30 -16.68
N PRO A 329 46.38 -31.43 -17.21
CA PRO A 329 46.00 -32.64 -16.46
C PRO A 329 47.11 -33.70 -16.44
N ARG A 330 47.00 -34.73 -15.59
CA ARG A 330 47.71 -36.00 -15.78
C ARG A 330 46.87 -37.22 -15.42
N ARG A 331 46.76 -38.12 -16.40
CA ARG A 331 46.55 -39.56 -16.20
C ARG A 331 47.78 -40.14 -15.50
N GLY A 332 47.53 -41.11 -14.64
CA GLY A 332 48.44 -42.12 -14.11
C GLY A 332 47.55 -43.26 -13.63
#